data_AF-A0A8H5VSJ3-F1
#
_entry.id   AF-A0A8H5VSJ3-F1
#
_cell.length_a   1.000
_cell.length_b   1.000
_cell.length_c   1.000
_cell.angle_alpha   90.00
_cell.angle_beta   90.00
_cell.angle_gamma   90.00
#
_symmetry.space_group_name_H-M   'P 1'
#
loop_
_entity.id
_entity.type
_entity.pdbx_description
1 polymer ?
#
loop_
_entity_poly.entity_id
_entity_poly.type
_entity_poly.pdbx_seq_one_letter_code
_entity_poly.pdbx_strand_id
1 'polypeptide(L)'
;MVPPAVSLDLCAIKTVGYVAEPVGVAVRMQRAGHMLLRDDQLIGLLEATVVHPFAAQIVARLSTGPGSHWNRDGESQLGRDARFSALQYRQPREKQASDGGVIEKHSRAADLAEATSRANAEAIVFEAIAQKLSSIFVIAIGEIEPSKHPSHYGVDSLVAVELRNMISLQAAADVSTFSILQSQSLGALASEIVSKSRYTEMM
;
A
#
# COMPACT_ATOMS: atom_id res chain seq x y z
N MET A 1 -8.74 41.93 19.26
CA MET A 1 -8.27 41.44 17.94
C MET A 1 -7.88 39.98 18.13
N VAL A 2 -8.50 39.04 17.40
CA VAL A 2 -8.19 37.61 17.53
C VAL A 2 -6.89 37.34 16.74
N PRO A 3 -5.86 36.70 17.34
CA PRO A 3 -4.64 36.36 16.62
C PRO A 3 -4.95 35.35 15.50
N PRO A 4 -4.22 35.39 14.37
CA PRO A 4 -4.45 34.45 13.29
C PRO A 4 -4.12 33.02 13.74
N ALA A 5 -4.89 32.05 13.24
CA ALA A 5 -4.69 30.64 13.47
C ALA A 5 -4.59 29.92 12.12
N VAL A 6 -3.57 29.07 11.97
CA VAL A 6 -3.34 28.25 10.78
C VAL A 6 -3.36 26.78 11.18
N SER A 7 -4.01 25.95 10.36
CA SER A 7 -4.00 24.50 10.52
C SER A 7 -3.03 23.88 9.50
N LEU A 8 -2.23 22.91 9.95
CA LEU A 8 -1.26 22.19 9.14
C LEU A 8 -1.58 20.69 9.15
N ASP A 9 -1.89 20.14 7.97
CA ASP A 9 -2.00 18.69 7.76
C ASP A 9 -0.60 18.13 7.43
N LEU A 10 0.10 17.65 8.46
CA LEU A 10 1.47 17.14 8.34
C LEU A 10 1.52 15.68 7.87
N CYS A 11 2.64 15.34 7.24
CA CYS A 11 2.91 13.99 6.76
C CYS A 11 3.82 13.24 7.73
N ALA A 12 4.06 11.97 7.43
CA ALA A 12 5.12 11.21 8.07
C ALA A 12 6.47 11.93 7.93
N ILE A 13 7.16 12.12 9.06
CA ILE A 13 8.49 12.71 9.12
C ILE A 13 9.50 11.57 9.02
N LYS A 14 10.35 11.61 7.99
CA LYS A 14 11.28 10.52 7.65
C LYS A 14 12.31 10.26 8.75
N THR A 15 12.71 11.31 9.44
CA THR A 15 13.97 11.40 10.20
C THR A 15 13.80 11.24 11.69
N VAL A 16 12.57 11.23 12.21
CA VAL A 16 12.28 11.15 13.65
C VAL A 16 11.10 10.19 13.93
N GLY A 17 11.19 9.44 15.04
CA GLY A 17 10.11 8.60 15.56
C GLY A 17 9.92 7.28 14.80
N TYR A 18 8.72 6.73 14.87
CA TYR A 18 8.39 5.38 14.35
C TYR A 18 8.67 5.17 12.85
N VAL A 19 8.80 6.23 12.06
CA VAL A 19 9.15 6.10 10.62
C VAL A 19 10.66 5.97 10.42
N ALA A 20 11.45 6.46 11.38
CA ALA A 20 12.90 6.41 11.38
C ALA A 20 13.48 5.15 12.05
N GLU A 21 12.74 4.54 13.00
CA GLU A 21 13.25 3.41 13.79
C GLU A 21 13.26 2.06 13.05
N PRO A 22 12.17 1.56 12.43
CA PRO A 22 12.14 0.25 11.83
C PRO A 22 12.49 0.31 10.34
N VAL A 23 13.37 -0.61 9.90
CA VAL A 23 13.73 -0.76 8.48
C VAL A 23 12.48 -1.06 7.65
N GLY A 24 12.21 -0.24 6.63
CA GLY A 24 11.14 -0.48 5.66
C GLY A 24 9.82 0.29 5.89
N VAL A 25 9.57 0.86 7.06
CA VAL A 25 8.33 1.63 7.33
C VAL A 25 8.19 2.83 6.40
N ALA A 26 9.26 3.60 6.21
CA ALA A 26 9.31 4.71 5.26
C ALA A 26 8.93 4.28 3.83
N VAL A 27 9.50 3.17 3.36
CA VAL A 27 9.23 2.62 2.02
C VAL A 27 7.77 2.19 1.89
N ARG A 28 7.22 1.55 2.93
CA ARG A 28 5.82 1.15 2.99
C ARG A 28 4.87 2.36 2.93
N MET A 29 5.14 3.41 3.69
CA MET A 29 4.34 4.63 3.66
C MET A 29 4.36 5.31 2.28
N GLN A 30 5.51 5.32 1.60
CA GLN A 30 5.61 5.82 0.23
C GLN A 30 4.80 4.99 -0.77
N ARG A 31 4.78 3.65 -0.62
CA ARG A 31 3.95 2.76 -1.47
C ARG A 31 2.46 2.98 -1.27
N ALA A 32 2.04 3.28 -0.04
CA ALA A 32 0.67 3.70 0.29
C ALA A 32 0.35 5.13 -0.23
N GLY A 33 1.33 5.85 -0.76
CA GLY A 33 1.17 7.18 -1.36
C GLY A 33 1.31 8.34 -0.37
N HIS A 34 1.86 8.09 0.82
CA HIS A 34 2.24 9.16 1.72
C HIS A 34 3.54 9.81 1.24
N MET A 35 3.57 11.14 1.26
CA MET A 35 4.82 11.88 1.18
C MET A 35 5.57 11.73 2.50
N LEU A 36 6.91 11.65 2.42
CA LEU A 36 7.78 11.70 3.58
C LEU A 36 8.43 13.08 3.64
N LEU A 37 8.18 13.82 4.72
CA LEU A 37 8.84 15.09 4.98
C LEU A 37 10.16 14.87 5.70
N ARG A 38 11.15 15.70 5.38
CA ARG A 38 12.37 15.82 6.18
C ARG A 38 12.21 16.91 7.23
N ASP A 39 13.06 16.88 8.25
CA ASP A 39 13.01 17.87 9.34
C ASP A 39 13.20 19.31 8.84
N ASP A 40 14.12 19.53 7.91
CA ASP A 40 14.37 20.85 7.31
C ASP A 40 13.11 21.41 6.61
N GLN A 41 12.36 20.54 5.93
CA GLN A 41 11.12 20.92 5.26
C GLN A 41 9.97 21.19 6.24
N LEU A 42 9.89 20.43 7.34
CA LEU A 42 8.91 20.69 8.40
C LEU A 42 9.14 22.05 9.05
N ILE A 43 10.38 22.38 9.39
CA ILE A 43 10.72 23.68 9.99
C ILE A 43 10.41 24.81 9.01
N GLY A 44 10.78 24.67 7.74
CA GLY A 44 10.44 25.67 6.71
C GLY A 44 8.92 25.85 6.54
N LEU A 45 8.15 24.77 6.66
CA LEU A 45 6.68 24.83 6.60
C LEU A 45 6.10 25.60 7.81
N LEU A 46 6.59 25.30 9.02
CA LEU A 46 6.19 26.00 10.23
C LEU A 46 6.54 27.49 10.16
N GLU A 47 7.77 27.82 9.77
CA GLU A 47 8.21 29.20 9.58
C GLU A 47 7.30 29.94 8.58
N ALA A 48 7.04 29.34 7.41
CA ALA A 48 6.16 29.94 6.41
C ALA A 48 4.75 30.21 6.95
N THR A 49 4.18 29.30 7.77
CA THR A 49 2.86 29.54 8.36
C THR A 49 2.83 30.63 9.42
N VAL A 50 3.92 30.83 10.16
CA VAL A 50 4.03 31.89 11.16
C VAL A 50 4.23 33.26 10.49
N VAL A 51 5.10 33.32 9.48
CA VAL A 51 5.42 34.56 8.77
C VAL A 51 4.28 34.98 7.83
N HIS A 52 3.56 34.02 7.26
CA HIS A 52 2.48 34.26 6.29
C HIS A 52 1.17 33.56 6.67
N PRO A 53 0.52 33.96 7.79
CA PRO A 53 -0.63 33.24 8.33
C PRO A 53 -1.92 33.37 7.48
N PHE A 54 -1.92 34.25 6.48
CA PHE A 54 -3.03 34.45 5.54
C PHE A 54 -2.73 33.95 4.12
N ALA A 55 -1.58 33.28 3.93
CA ALA A 55 -1.28 32.62 2.67
C ALA A 55 -2.23 31.43 2.42
N ALA A 56 -2.31 30.98 1.16
CA ALA A 56 -3.13 29.84 0.79
C ALA A 56 -2.76 28.56 1.58
N GLN A 57 -3.72 27.64 1.72
CA GLN A 57 -3.52 26.37 2.39
C GLN A 57 -2.34 25.60 1.78
N ILE A 58 -1.39 25.17 2.62
CA ILE A 58 -0.26 24.35 2.19
C ILE A 58 -0.64 22.88 2.34
N VAL A 59 -0.64 22.15 1.21
CA VAL A 59 -0.92 20.71 1.19
C VAL A 59 0.39 19.95 0.98
N ALA A 60 0.95 19.41 2.06
CA ALA A 60 2.21 18.66 2.01
C ALA A 60 2.02 17.15 1.76
N ARG A 61 0.79 16.63 1.93
CA ARG A 61 0.52 15.18 2.01
C ARG A 61 0.35 14.45 0.69
N LEU A 62 0.15 15.19 -0.39
CA LEU A 62 -0.11 14.60 -1.71
C LEU A 62 1.16 14.65 -2.55
N SER A 63 1.72 13.48 -2.84
CA SER A 63 2.77 13.35 -3.86
C SER A 63 2.16 13.46 -5.25
N THR A 64 2.51 14.50 -5.99
CA THR A 64 2.13 14.69 -7.40
C THR A 64 3.22 14.27 -8.39
N GLY A 65 4.37 13.81 -7.88
CA GLY A 65 5.48 13.28 -8.68
C GLY A 65 5.22 11.87 -9.22
N PRO A 66 6.11 11.33 -10.07
CA PRO A 66 6.00 9.96 -10.54
C PRO A 66 6.14 8.96 -9.37
N GLY A 67 5.47 7.81 -9.47
CA GLY A 67 5.63 6.72 -8.51
C GLY A 67 4.51 5.69 -8.51
N SER A 68 4.71 4.61 -7.77
CA SER A 68 3.77 3.49 -7.66
C SER A 68 2.44 3.85 -7.00
N HIS A 69 2.36 5.00 -6.32
CA HIS A 69 1.14 5.51 -5.71
C HIS A 69 0.06 5.89 -6.73
N TRP A 70 0.42 6.06 -8.01
CA TRP A 70 -0.52 6.21 -9.11
C TRP A 70 -1.03 4.88 -9.69
N ASN A 71 -0.49 3.74 -9.24
CA ASN A 71 -0.96 2.44 -9.72
C ASN A 71 -2.36 2.16 -9.16
N ARG A 72 -3.29 1.79 -10.05
CA ARG A 72 -4.66 1.41 -9.70
C ARG A 72 -4.71 0.14 -8.86
N ASP A 73 -3.87 -0.84 -9.16
CA ASP A 73 -3.78 -2.09 -8.39
C ASP A 73 -2.80 -1.98 -7.20
N GLY A 74 -2.29 -0.76 -6.96
CA GLY A 74 -1.34 -0.47 -5.89
C GLY A 74 -1.99 -0.24 -4.53
N GLU A 75 -1.14 -0.08 -3.52
CA GLU A 75 -1.56 0.13 -2.13
C GLU A 75 -2.19 1.51 -1.91
N SER A 76 -1.82 2.49 -2.73
CA SER A 76 -2.36 3.85 -2.62
C SER A 76 -3.76 3.98 -3.22
N GLN A 77 -4.54 4.91 -2.67
CA GLN A 77 -5.84 5.30 -3.23
C GLN A 77 -5.71 6.35 -4.34
N LEU A 78 -4.55 7.03 -4.44
CA LEU A 78 -4.36 8.16 -5.36
C LEU A 78 -4.57 7.76 -6.84
N GLY A 79 -4.12 6.57 -7.24
CA GLY A 79 -4.35 6.04 -8.60
C GLY A 79 -5.78 5.56 -8.87
N ARG A 80 -6.55 5.23 -7.83
CA ARG A 80 -7.88 4.62 -7.95
C ARG A 80 -9.01 5.65 -7.92
N ASP A 81 -8.87 6.66 -7.08
CA ASP A 81 -9.92 7.63 -6.85
C ASP A 81 -9.86 8.78 -7.88
N ALA A 82 -10.94 8.92 -8.65
CA ALA A 82 -11.07 9.90 -9.72
C ALA A 82 -10.88 11.36 -9.24
N ARG A 83 -11.11 11.64 -7.94
CA ARG A 83 -10.87 12.97 -7.34
C ARG A 83 -9.41 13.40 -7.43
N PHE A 84 -8.46 12.46 -7.46
CA PHE A 84 -7.03 12.74 -7.58
C PHE A 84 -6.51 12.67 -9.02
N SER A 85 -7.36 12.37 -10.01
CA SER A 85 -6.94 12.21 -11.42
C SER A 85 -6.26 13.45 -12.02
N ALA A 86 -6.65 14.65 -11.57
CA ALA A 86 -6.04 15.91 -12.01
C ALA A 86 -4.63 16.13 -11.42
N LEU A 87 -4.32 15.47 -10.30
CA LEU A 87 -3.01 15.54 -9.63
C LEU A 87 -2.04 14.48 -10.14
N GLN A 88 -2.52 13.53 -10.95
CA GLN A 88 -1.71 12.45 -11.48
C GLN A 88 -0.55 13.01 -12.28
N TYR A 89 0.66 12.57 -11.93
CA TYR A 89 1.85 12.94 -12.64
C TYR A 89 1.71 12.61 -14.14
N ARG A 90 1.74 13.63 -14.98
CA ARG A 90 1.87 13.48 -16.43
C ARG A 90 3.30 13.80 -16.79
N GLN A 91 4.02 12.83 -17.32
CA GLN A 91 5.32 13.10 -17.91
C GLN A 91 5.16 14.22 -18.95
N PRO A 92 5.98 15.28 -18.90
CA PRO A 92 6.06 16.23 -19.99
C PRO A 92 6.33 15.43 -21.26
N ARG A 93 5.51 15.60 -22.30
CA ARG A 93 5.72 14.95 -23.60
C ARG A 93 7.00 15.51 -24.22
N GLU A 94 8.14 14.90 -23.95
CA GLU A 94 9.27 14.94 -24.87
C GLU A 94 8.90 14.10 -26.09
N LYS A 95 9.08 14.66 -27.28
CA LYS A 95 8.94 13.93 -28.54
C LYS A 95 10.05 12.89 -28.63
N GLN A 96 9.83 11.70 -28.07
CA GLN A 96 10.62 10.52 -28.38
C GLN A 96 9.72 9.34 -28.72
N ALA A 97 10.14 8.67 -29.79
CA ALA A 97 9.43 7.63 -30.50
C ALA A 97 9.15 6.40 -29.61
N SER A 98 8.13 5.66 -30.04
CA SER A 98 7.74 4.34 -29.58
C SER A 98 8.89 3.48 -29.07
N ASP A 99 8.81 3.05 -27.81
CA ASP A 99 9.10 1.66 -27.50
C ASP A 99 8.03 1.13 -26.55
N GLY A 100 7.38 0.07 -27.01
CA GLY A 100 6.27 -0.58 -26.34
C GLY A 100 6.82 -1.50 -25.26
N GLY A 101 6.76 -1.04 -24.02
CA GLY A 101 6.93 -1.87 -22.84
C GLY A 101 5.70 -1.79 -21.97
N VAL A 102 4.55 -2.25 -22.47
CA VAL A 102 3.45 -2.62 -21.57
C VAL A 102 3.98 -3.82 -20.79
N ILE A 103 4.59 -3.57 -19.64
CA ILE A 103 4.73 -4.59 -18.62
C ILE A 103 3.28 -4.85 -18.18
N GLU A 104 2.63 -5.80 -18.83
CA GLU A 104 1.38 -6.40 -18.37
C GLU A 104 1.67 -7.01 -17.00
N LYS A 105 1.56 -6.16 -15.96
CA LYS A 105 1.30 -6.67 -14.62
C LYS A 105 -0.15 -7.09 -14.67
N HIS A 106 -0.37 -8.38 -14.92
CA HIS A 106 -1.65 -9.01 -14.72
C HIS A 106 -2.20 -8.56 -13.37
N SER A 107 -3.40 -7.97 -13.39
CA SER A 107 -4.09 -7.66 -12.15
C SER A 107 -4.33 -8.99 -11.46
N ARG A 108 -3.95 -9.12 -10.18
CA ARG A 108 -4.10 -10.39 -9.45
C ARG A 108 -5.56 -10.87 -9.40
N ALA A 109 -6.50 -9.94 -9.56
CA ALA A 109 -7.92 -10.24 -9.73
C ALA A 109 -8.19 -11.00 -11.05
N ALA A 110 -7.46 -10.69 -12.14
CA ALA A 110 -7.50 -11.45 -13.38
C ALA A 110 -6.89 -12.85 -13.21
N ASP A 111 -5.75 -12.98 -12.52
CA ASP A 111 -5.13 -14.28 -12.24
C ASP A 111 -6.05 -15.19 -11.41
N LEU A 112 -6.73 -14.63 -10.40
CA LEU A 112 -7.73 -15.33 -9.59
C LEU A 112 -8.98 -15.71 -10.40
N ALA A 113 -9.41 -14.88 -11.36
CA ALA A 113 -10.55 -15.17 -12.23
C ALA A 113 -10.23 -16.22 -13.31
N GLU A 114 -8.98 -16.32 -13.74
CA GLU A 114 -8.49 -17.30 -14.72
C GLU A 114 -8.01 -18.61 -14.08
N ALA A 115 -7.99 -18.69 -12.75
CA ALA A 115 -7.61 -19.90 -12.04
C ALA A 115 -8.52 -21.07 -12.46
N THR A 116 -7.94 -22.18 -12.89
CA THR A 116 -8.69 -23.36 -13.37
C THR A 116 -9.02 -24.37 -12.28
N SER A 117 -8.51 -24.17 -11.06
CA SER A 117 -8.77 -25.03 -9.91
C SER A 117 -8.62 -24.28 -8.60
N ARG A 118 -9.28 -24.78 -7.55
CA ARG A 118 -9.13 -24.26 -6.19
C ARG A 118 -7.67 -24.27 -5.71
N ALA A 119 -6.92 -25.33 -6.02
CA ALA A 119 -5.51 -25.43 -5.65
C ALA A 119 -4.65 -24.33 -6.32
N ASN A 120 -4.94 -24.00 -7.58
CA ASN A 120 -4.26 -22.91 -8.28
C ASN A 120 -4.61 -21.54 -7.67
N ALA A 121 -5.88 -21.31 -7.33
CA ALA A 121 -6.31 -20.08 -6.66
C ALA A 121 -5.64 -19.93 -5.28
N GLU A 122 -5.54 -21.00 -4.51
CA GLU A 122 -4.86 -21.02 -3.20
C GLU A 122 -3.37 -20.69 -3.35
N ALA A 123 -2.70 -21.21 -4.39
CA ALA A 123 -1.31 -20.88 -4.67
C ALA A 123 -1.12 -19.39 -5.03
N ILE A 124 -1.99 -18.82 -5.87
CA ILE A 124 -1.96 -17.40 -6.24
C ILE A 124 -2.13 -16.49 -5.01
N VAL A 125 -3.10 -16.82 -4.15
CA VAL A 125 -3.34 -16.09 -2.90
C VAL A 125 -2.18 -16.24 -1.92
N PHE A 126 -1.62 -17.45 -1.79
CA PHE A 126 -0.46 -17.66 -0.94
C PHE A 126 0.75 -16.84 -1.42
N GLU A 127 1.03 -16.85 -2.73
CA GLU A 127 2.10 -16.01 -3.29
C GLU A 127 1.85 -14.53 -3.01
N ALA A 128 0.58 -14.09 -3.02
CA ALA A 128 0.22 -12.73 -2.66
C ALA A 128 0.54 -12.37 -1.22
N ILE A 129 0.21 -13.26 -0.30
CA ILE A 129 0.54 -13.09 1.11
C ILE A 129 2.07 -13.10 1.30
N ALA A 130 2.78 -14.04 0.67
CA ALA A 130 4.23 -14.16 0.78
C ALA A 130 4.96 -12.91 0.23
N GLN A 131 4.56 -12.39 -0.94
CA GLN A 131 5.10 -11.15 -1.48
C GLN A 131 4.84 -9.95 -0.55
N LYS A 132 3.65 -9.88 0.06
CA LYS A 132 3.32 -8.81 1.01
C LYS A 132 4.17 -8.90 2.28
N LEU A 133 4.33 -10.09 2.86
CA LEU A 133 5.17 -10.31 4.03
C LEU A 133 6.64 -10.03 3.73
N SER A 134 7.15 -10.50 2.59
CA SER A 134 8.49 -10.19 2.10
C SER A 134 8.72 -8.68 1.98
N SER A 135 7.73 -7.95 1.47
CA SER A 135 7.79 -6.48 1.39
C SER A 135 7.81 -5.78 2.77
N ILE A 136 7.12 -6.32 3.77
CA ILE A 136 7.02 -5.68 5.09
C ILE A 136 8.25 -5.99 5.93
N PHE A 137 8.65 -7.25 5.97
CA PHE A 137 9.70 -7.74 6.87
C PHE A 137 11.06 -7.91 6.20
N VAL A 138 11.17 -7.65 4.90
CA VAL A 138 12.41 -7.80 4.11
C VAL A 138 12.95 -9.24 4.21
N ILE A 139 12.03 -10.22 4.27
CA ILE A 139 12.32 -11.65 4.27
C ILE A 139 12.30 -12.15 2.82
N ALA A 140 13.19 -13.07 2.45
CA ALA A 140 13.17 -13.64 1.10
C ALA A 140 11.89 -14.46 0.89
N ILE A 141 11.25 -14.35 -0.29
CA ILE A 141 9.99 -15.07 -0.58
C ILE A 141 10.15 -16.59 -0.37
N GLY A 142 11.32 -17.16 -0.72
CA GLY A 142 11.62 -18.58 -0.55
C GLY A 142 11.74 -19.05 0.90
N GLU A 143 11.87 -18.14 1.86
CA GLU A 143 11.90 -18.45 3.30
C GLU A 143 10.50 -18.42 3.93
N ILE A 144 9.47 -18.02 3.17
CA ILE A 144 8.09 -17.97 3.63
C ILE A 144 7.42 -19.31 3.32
N GLU A 145 7.27 -20.13 4.33
CA GLU A 145 6.63 -21.44 4.26
C GLU A 145 5.10 -21.35 4.53
N PRO A 146 4.27 -22.07 3.74
CA PRO A 146 2.82 -22.11 3.91
C PRO A 146 2.36 -22.81 5.19
N SER A 147 3.19 -23.67 5.77
CA SER A 147 2.90 -24.44 6.99
C SER A 147 3.03 -23.62 8.28
N LYS A 148 3.66 -22.43 8.23
CA LYS A 148 3.97 -21.62 9.41
C LYS A 148 2.84 -20.67 9.76
N HIS A 149 2.70 -20.39 11.05
CA HIS A 149 1.73 -19.45 11.60
C HIS A 149 2.11 -18.00 11.22
N PRO A 150 1.16 -17.09 10.94
CA PRO A 150 1.44 -15.69 10.60
C PRO A 150 2.34 -14.97 11.63
N SER A 151 2.11 -15.19 12.93
CA SER A 151 2.93 -14.60 13.99
C SER A 151 4.41 -15.02 13.96
N HIS A 152 4.75 -16.14 13.32
CA HIS A 152 6.14 -16.57 13.15
C HIS A 152 6.96 -15.54 12.36
N TYR A 153 6.33 -14.85 11.41
CA TYR A 153 6.95 -13.81 10.59
C TYR A 153 6.74 -12.39 11.14
N GLY A 154 6.23 -12.26 12.37
CA GLY A 154 5.99 -10.97 13.01
C GLY A 154 4.68 -10.28 12.61
N VAL A 155 3.71 -11.02 12.05
CA VAL A 155 2.37 -10.47 11.79
C VAL A 155 1.69 -10.11 13.11
N ASP A 156 1.48 -8.82 13.31
CA ASP A 156 0.77 -8.22 14.43
C ASP A 156 -0.56 -7.59 13.99
N SER A 157 -1.24 -6.90 14.92
CA SER A 157 -2.53 -6.26 14.62
C SER A 157 -2.46 -5.22 13.50
N LEU A 158 -1.34 -4.48 13.37
CA LEU A 158 -1.19 -3.46 12.32
C LEU A 158 -0.98 -4.12 10.95
N VAL A 159 -0.10 -5.12 10.89
CA VAL A 159 0.18 -5.88 9.67
C VAL A 159 -1.05 -6.69 9.23
N ALA A 160 -1.84 -7.20 10.17
CA ALA A 160 -3.09 -7.89 9.87
C ALA A 160 -4.12 -6.96 9.20
N VAL A 161 -4.19 -5.68 9.60
CA VAL A 161 -5.04 -4.68 8.93
C VAL A 161 -4.58 -4.44 7.49
N GLU A 162 -3.27 -4.36 7.26
CA GLU A 162 -2.73 -4.18 5.91
C GLU A 162 -2.98 -5.39 5.01
N LEU A 163 -2.80 -6.61 5.53
CA LEU A 163 -3.10 -7.85 4.82
C LEU A 163 -4.59 -7.90 4.47
N ARG A 164 -5.48 -7.62 5.42
CA ARG A 164 -6.92 -7.55 5.17
C ARG A 164 -7.27 -6.58 4.04
N ASN A 165 -6.71 -5.37 4.09
CA ASN A 165 -6.98 -4.35 3.07
C ASN A 165 -6.51 -4.82 1.69
N MET A 166 -5.32 -5.42 1.60
CA MET A 166 -4.79 -5.99 0.36
C MET A 166 -5.70 -7.13 -0.16
N ILE A 167 -6.09 -8.07 0.70
CA ILE A 167 -6.96 -9.21 0.34
C ILE A 167 -8.31 -8.73 -0.19
N SER A 168 -8.93 -7.77 0.50
CA SER A 168 -10.19 -7.17 0.07
C SER A 168 -10.06 -6.50 -1.30
N LEU A 169 -8.91 -5.86 -1.56
CA LEU A 169 -8.63 -5.19 -2.83
C LEU A 169 -8.31 -6.14 -3.99
N GLN A 170 -7.48 -7.15 -3.76
CA GLN A 170 -6.91 -7.98 -4.82
C GLN A 170 -7.70 -9.28 -5.04
N ALA A 171 -8.34 -9.81 -4.00
CA ALA A 171 -9.08 -11.07 -4.05
C ALA A 171 -10.59 -10.88 -3.81
N ALA A 172 -11.07 -9.65 -3.60
CA ALA A 172 -12.48 -9.36 -3.30
C ALA A 172 -13.07 -10.23 -2.17
N ALA A 173 -12.23 -10.60 -1.19
CA ALA A 173 -12.59 -11.45 -0.07
C ALA A 173 -12.65 -10.62 1.23
N ASP A 174 -13.72 -10.79 2.01
CA ASP A 174 -13.84 -10.15 3.32
C ASP A 174 -13.39 -11.12 4.43
N VAL A 175 -12.21 -10.85 4.99
CA VAL A 175 -11.60 -11.62 6.06
C VAL A 175 -11.39 -10.71 7.27
N SER A 176 -11.72 -11.19 8.47
CA SER A 176 -11.50 -10.42 9.68
C SER A 176 -10.02 -10.37 10.04
N THR A 177 -9.56 -9.26 10.65
CA THR A 177 -8.18 -9.17 11.16
C THR A 177 -7.91 -10.24 12.23
N PHE A 178 -8.92 -10.61 13.02
CA PHE A 178 -8.82 -11.69 13.99
C PHE A 178 -8.57 -13.05 13.32
N SER A 179 -9.29 -13.35 12.23
CA SER A 179 -9.07 -14.56 11.43
C SER A 179 -7.64 -14.64 10.90
N ILE A 180 -7.08 -13.51 10.44
CA ILE A 180 -5.69 -13.44 9.98
C ILE A 180 -4.72 -13.74 11.14
N LEU A 181 -4.94 -13.13 12.31
CA LEU A 181 -4.07 -13.30 13.48
C LEU A 181 -4.13 -14.70 14.11
N GLN A 182 -5.30 -15.35 14.04
CA GLN A 182 -5.55 -16.68 14.62
C GLN A 182 -5.44 -17.81 13.59
N SER A 183 -5.02 -17.50 12.36
CA SER A 183 -4.94 -18.52 11.32
C SER A 183 -3.86 -19.53 11.66
N GLN A 184 -4.20 -20.82 11.59
CA GLN A 184 -3.30 -21.92 11.95
C GLN A 184 -2.00 -21.92 11.11
N SER A 185 -2.09 -21.48 9.86
CA SER A 185 -0.95 -21.36 8.95
C SER A 185 -1.25 -20.40 7.79
N LEU A 186 -0.21 -19.91 7.11
CA LEU A 186 -0.38 -19.07 5.91
C LEU A 186 -1.13 -19.79 4.78
N GLY A 187 -0.97 -21.10 4.64
CA GLY A 187 -1.72 -21.92 3.70
C GLY A 187 -3.20 -22.05 4.08
N ALA A 188 -3.50 -22.24 5.37
CA ALA A 188 -4.88 -22.26 5.85
C ALA A 188 -5.57 -20.90 5.63
N LEU A 189 -4.84 -19.80 5.85
CA LEU A 189 -5.32 -18.45 5.53
C LEU A 189 -5.61 -18.30 4.03
N ALA A 190 -4.74 -18.79 3.15
CA ALA A 190 -4.96 -18.74 1.70
C ALA A 190 -6.23 -19.51 1.30
N SER A 191 -6.44 -20.71 1.85
CA SER A 191 -7.68 -21.48 1.61
C SER A 191 -8.93 -20.77 2.13
N GLU A 192 -8.85 -20.14 3.31
CA GLU A 192 -9.97 -19.34 3.85
C GLU A 192 -10.30 -18.16 2.91
N ILE A 193 -9.29 -17.46 2.40
CA ILE A 193 -9.47 -16.33 1.48
C ILE A 193 -10.13 -16.79 0.18
N VAL A 194 -9.65 -17.88 -0.42
CA VAL A 194 -10.25 -18.44 -1.65
C VAL A 194 -11.70 -18.84 -1.40
N SER A 195 -12.04 -19.44 -0.25
CA SER A 195 -13.43 -19.78 0.07
C SER A 195 -14.36 -18.58 0.21
N LYS A 196 -13.81 -17.39 0.45
CA LYS A 196 -14.54 -16.12 0.65
C LYS A 196 -14.38 -15.14 -0.52
N SER A 197 -13.65 -15.54 -1.57
CA SER A 197 -13.38 -14.68 -2.71
C SER A 197 -14.52 -14.77 -3.71
N ARG A 198 -15.05 -13.61 -4.11
CA ARG A 198 -16.10 -13.50 -5.14
C ARG A 198 -15.65 -14.00 -6.52
N TYR A 199 -14.34 -14.09 -6.77
CA TYR A 199 -13.80 -14.57 -8.03
C TYR A 199 -13.83 -16.09 -8.15
N THR A 200 -13.93 -16.80 -7.02
CA THR A 200 -13.88 -18.27 -6.95
C THR A 200 -15.17 -18.90 -6.41
N GLU A 201 -16.24 -18.11 -6.19
CA GLU A 201 -17.56 -18.58 -5.70
C GLU A 201 -18.24 -19.62 -6.62
N MET A 202 -17.73 -19.86 -7.84
CA MET A 202 -18.28 -20.80 -8.82
C MET A 202 -17.40 -22.04 -9.13
N MET A 203 -16.30 -22.27 -8.40
CA MET A 203 -15.42 -23.46 -8.54
C MET A 203 -15.66 -24.49 -7.44
#